data_AF-A0AA95N7Y4-F1
#
_entry.id   AF-A0AA95N7Y4-F1
#
_cell.length_a   1.000
_cell.length_b   1.000
_cell.length_c   1.000
_cell.angle_alpha   90.00
_cell.angle_beta   90.00
_cell.angle_gamma   90.00
#
_symmetry.space_group_name_H-M   'P 1'
#
loop_
_entity.id
_entity.type
_entity.pdbx_description
1 polymer ?
#
loop_
_entity_poly.entity_id
_entity_poly.type
_entity_poly.pdbx_seq_one_letter_code
_entity_poly.pdbx_strand_id
1 'polypeptide(L)' 'MSKENQESKSLPSTNQNKNTVRVNNNFSLTINLGDSLNLLALIGGIYLIRTIPKIRKQKRKQEKM' A
#
# COMPACT_ATOMS: atom_id res chain seq x y z
N MET A 1 -35.22 -41.91 -30.69
CA MET A 1 -34.85 -40.55 -30.25
C MET A 1 -34.40 -40.61 -28.81
N SER A 2 -33.10 -40.42 -28.56
CA SER A 2 -32.53 -40.23 -27.23
C SER A 2 -31.47 -39.12 -27.32
N LYS A 3 -31.48 -38.28 -26.30
CA LYS A 3 -31.02 -36.90 -26.26
C LYS A 3 -29.50 -36.74 -26.42
N GLU A 4 -29.11 -35.65 -27.07
CA GLU A 4 -27.76 -35.08 -27.07
C GLU A 4 -27.20 -35.01 -25.64
N ASN A 5 -25.92 -35.37 -25.48
CA ASN A 5 -25.08 -34.80 -24.44
C ASN A 5 -23.76 -34.41 -25.11
N GLN A 6 -23.66 -33.12 -25.42
CA GLN A 6 -22.48 -32.48 -25.98
C GLN A 6 -21.40 -32.46 -24.90
N GLU A 7 -20.46 -33.39 -24.97
CA GLU A 7 -19.27 -33.34 -24.12
C GLU A 7 -18.32 -32.27 -24.65
N SER A 8 -18.13 -31.28 -23.79
CA SER A 8 -17.45 -30.02 -24.02
C SER A 8 -16.01 -30.19 -24.50
N LYS A 9 -15.68 -29.51 -25.60
CA LYS A 9 -14.33 -29.15 -26.03
C LYS A 9 -13.53 -28.63 -24.82
N SER A 10 -12.58 -29.42 -24.33
CA SER A 10 -11.55 -28.92 -23.41
C SER A 10 -10.20 -28.97 -24.09
N LEU A 11 -9.71 -27.78 -24.45
CA LEU A 11 -8.32 -27.33 -24.55
C LEU A 11 -8.43 -25.89 -25.09
N PRO A 12 -7.83 -24.89 -24.43
CA PRO A 12 -6.39 -24.88 -24.20
C PRO A 12 -6.00 -24.56 -22.75
N SER A 13 -4.92 -25.16 -22.26
CA SER A 13 -4.27 -24.68 -21.04
C SER A 13 -3.85 -23.23 -21.27
N THR A 14 -4.54 -22.29 -20.63
CA THR A 14 -4.11 -20.89 -20.59
C THR A 14 -2.76 -20.85 -19.87
N ASN A 15 -1.70 -20.55 -20.62
CA ASN A 15 -0.36 -20.39 -20.09
C ASN A 15 -0.36 -19.11 -19.24
N GLN A 16 -0.58 -19.24 -17.93
CA GLN A 16 -0.60 -18.12 -16.98
C GLN A 16 0.83 -17.63 -16.70
N ASN A 17 1.46 -16.98 -17.68
CA ASN A 17 2.71 -16.27 -17.46
C ASN A 17 2.43 -15.00 -16.63
N LYS A 18 2.61 -15.10 -15.31
CA LYS A 18 2.56 -13.96 -14.39
C LYS A 18 3.96 -13.36 -14.28
N ASN A 19 4.22 -12.27 -15.00
CA ASN A 19 5.43 -11.49 -14.79
C ASN A 19 5.27 -10.62 -13.52
N THR A 20 5.93 -11.03 -12.44
CA THR A 20 5.95 -10.24 -11.20
C THR A 20 7.03 -9.17 -11.32
N VAL A 21 6.62 -7.96 -11.70
CA VAL A 21 7.52 -6.80 -11.74
C VAL A 21 7.72 -6.26 -10.32
N ARG A 22 8.87 -6.55 -9.71
CA ARG A 22 9.30 -5.93 -8.45
C ARG A 22 10.02 -4.62 -8.73
N VAL A 23 9.37 -3.50 -8.41
CA VAL A 23 10.02 -2.18 -8.39
C VAL A 23 10.74 -2.00 -7.04
N ASN A 24 12.03 -1.67 -7.08
CA ASN A 24 12.82 -1.35 -5.89
C ASN A 24 12.93 0.17 -5.76
N ASN A 25 12.07 0.77 -4.95
CA ASN A 25 12.13 2.20 -4.65
C ASN A 25 13.00 2.41 -3.42
N ASN A 26 14.15 3.06 -3.59
CA ASN A 26 14.96 3.54 -2.47
C ASN A 26 14.62 4.99 -2.16
N PHE A 27 14.38 5.31 -0.89
CA PHE A 27 14.19 6.67 -0.41
C PHE A 27 15.34 7.03 0.53
N SER A 28 16.13 8.04 0.15
CA SER A 28 17.19 8.58 0.99
C SER A 28 16.80 9.96 1.49
N LEU A 29 16.86 10.16 2.81
CA LEU A 29 16.69 11.45 3.46
C LEU A 29 18.00 11.87 4.11
N THR A 30 18.61 12.95 3.60
CA THR A 30 19.81 13.54 4.20
C THR A 30 19.39 14.66 5.15
N ILE A 31 19.83 14.57 6.41
CA ILE A 31 19.53 15.58 7.44
C ILE A 31 20.86 16.23 7.85
N ASN A 32 20.97 17.53 7.60
CA ASN A 32 22.14 18.31 8.00
C ASN A 32 21.87 18.97 9.36
N LEU A 33 22.53 18.50 10.42
CA LEU A 33 22.32 18.94 11.82
C LEU A 33 22.95 20.30 12.17
N GLY A 34 23.72 20.90 11.24
CA GLY A 34 24.26 22.26 11.40
C GLY A 34 23.25 23.36 11.04
N ASP A 35 22.12 23.00 10.44
CA ASP A 35 21.07 23.94 10.06
C ASP A 35 19.86 23.74 10.98
N SER A 36 19.58 24.78 11.77
CA SER A 36 18.44 24.82 12.70
C SER A 36 17.10 24.56 12.02
N LEU A 37 16.96 24.88 10.72
CA LEU A 37 15.75 24.63 9.96
C LEU A 37 15.52 23.14 9.70
N ASN A 38 16.58 22.38 9.38
CA ASN A 38 16.49 20.94 9.20
C ASN A 38 16.16 20.22 10.50
N LEU A 39 16.71 20.70 11.62
CA LEU A 39 16.38 20.16 12.94
C LEU A 39 14.92 20.42 13.32
N LEU A 40 14.43 21.63 13.05
CA LEU A 40 13.02 21.98 13.26
C LEU A 40 12.10 21.15 12.36
N ALA A 41 12.45 20.99 11.09
CA ALA A 41 11.69 20.15 10.15
C ALA A 41 11.65 18.69 10.58
N LEU A 42 12.76 18.15 11.12
CA LEU A 42 12.82 16.80 11.65
C LEU A 42 11.90 16.62 12.87
N ILE A 43 12.00 17.52 13.84
CA ILE A 43 11.18 17.47 15.07
C ILE A 43 9.70 17.63 14.72
N GLY A 44 9.37 18.59 13.85
CA GLY A 44 8.01 18.83 13.36
C GLY A 44 7.46 17.62 12.61
N GLY A 45 8.26 16.99 11.74
CA GLY A 45 7.91 15.77 11.03
C GLY A 45 7.59 14.62 11.99
N ILE A 46 8.44 14.37 12.98
CA ILE A 46 8.22 13.33 14.00
C ILE A 46 6.92 13.60 14.79
N TYR A 47 6.67 14.86 15.15
CA TYR A 47 5.45 15.25 15.86
C TYR A 47 4.19 14.98 15.00
N LEU A 48 4.22 15.36 13.72
CA LEU A 48 3.10 15.14 12.81
C LEU A 48 2.81 13.64 12.61
N ILE A 49 3.84 12.84 12.37
CA ILE A 49 3.74 11.38 12.19
C ILE A 49 3.12 10.72 13.43
N ARG A 50 3.45 11.19 14.64
CA ARG A 50 2.85 10.68 15.89
C ARG A 50 1.41 11.14 16.10
N THR A 51 1.07 12.33 15.65
CA THR A 51 -0.19 13.00 15.96
C THR A 51 -1.32 12.60 15.00
N ILE A 52 -1.05 12.54 13.70
CA ILE A 52 -2.02 12.17 12.66
C ILE A 52 -2.74 10.84 12.94
N PRO A 53 -2.06 9.71 13.26
CA PRO A 53 -2.73 8.45 13.51
C PRO A 53 -3.56 8.48 14.81
N LYS A 54 -3.13 9.24 15.84
CA LYS A 54 -3.91 9.42 17.07
C LYS A 54 -5.22 10.15 16.81
N ILE A 55 -5.17 11.25 16.05
CA ILE A 55 -6.36 12.02 15.66
C ILE A 55 -7.33 11.13 14.86
N ARG A 56 -6.83 10.38 13.86
CA ARG A 56 -7.65 9.46 13.06
C ARG A 56 -8.34 8.39 13.90
N LYS A 57 -7.64 7.82 14.89
CA LYS A 57 -8.23 6.83 15.82
C LYS A 57 -9.30 7.44 16.72
N GLN A 58 -9.10 8.67 17.21
CA GLN A 58 -10.08 9.36 18.04
C GLN A 58 -11.35 9.73 17.26
N LYS A 59 -11.22 10.21 16.01
CA LYS A 59 -12.37 10.49 15.14
C LYS A 59 -13.22 9.24 14.88
N ARG A 60 -12.58 8.10 14.57
CA ARG A 60 -13.27 6.82 14.39
C ARG A 60 -13.97 6.30 15.65
N LYS A 61 -13.52 6.70 16.85
CA LYS A 61 -14.20 6.35 18.11
C LYS A 61 -15.42 7.23 18.35
N GLN A 62 -15.33 8.51 17.99
CA GLN A 62 -16.44 9.46 18.09
C GLN A 62 -17.54 9.18 17.06
N GLU A 63 -17.19 8.73 15.84
CA GLU A 63 -18.18 8.30 14.83
C GLU A 63 -18.89 6.97 15.18
N LYS A 64 -18.40 6.23 16.19
CA LYS A 64 -18.97 4.96 16.63
C LYS A 64 -19.77 5.05 17.93
N MET A 65 -19.80 6.23 18.56
CA MET A 65 -20.65 6.55 19.70
C MET A 65 -21.85 7.34 19.21
#